data_AF-A0A2V9C8K9-F1
#
_entry.id   AF-A0A2V9C8K9-F1
#
_cell.length_a   1.000
_cell.length_b   1.000
_cell.length_c   1.000
_cell.angle_alpha   90.00
_cell.angle_beta   90.00
_cell.angle_gamma   90.00
#
_symmetry.space_group_name_H-M   'P 1'
#
loop_
_entity.id
_entity.type
_entity.pdbx_description
1 polymer ?
#
loop_
_entity_poly.entity_id
_entity_poly.type
_entity_poly.pdbx_seq_one_letter_code
_entity_poly.pdbx_strand_id
1 'polypeptide(L)'
;MKLALIGTHGVGKTTLAYEICSLLKKADHHVELVTEVARRSPFPINEATTLEGQLWILHAQIAAELEAGARAPHVICDRAALDNYCYLVNKFGRQPHLEHWLEWWMNTYSLLVAVPPLADGIPPDGFRSQ
;
A
#
# COMPACT_ATOMS: atom_id res chain seq x y z
N MET A 1 8.46 5.45 -13.32
CA MET A 1 8.49 6.06 -11.96
C MET A 1 7.41 5.41 -11.11
N LYS A 2 7.76 4.94 -9.90
CA LYS A 2 6.79 4.37 -8.96
C LYS A 2 6.86 5.10 -7.63
N LEU A 3 5.75 5.67 -7.18
CA LEU A 3 5.62 6.39 -5.91
C LEU A 3 4.68 5.62 -5.01
N ALA A 4 5.02 5.45 -3.73
CA ALA A 4 4.10 4.89 -2.75
C ALA A 4 3.91 5.83 -1.56
N LEU A 5 2.68 5.90 -1.08
CA LEU A 5 2.35 6.55 0.18
C LEU A 5 2.49 5.54 1.31
N ILE A 6 3.23 5.91 2.36
CA ILE A 6 3.43 5.08 3.55
C ILE A 6 2.84 5.75 4.77
N GLY A 7 2.32 4.97 5.71
CA GLY A 7 1.80 5.48 6.98
C GLY A 7 0.56 4.77 7.48
N THR A 8 0.16 5.08 8.71
CA THR A 8 -0.98 4.44 9.40
C THR A 8 -2.30 4.64 8.64
N HIS A 9 -3.28 3.76 8.86
CA HIS A 9 -4.61 3.92 8.24
C HIS A 9 -5.22 5.31 8.54
N GLY A 10 -6.05 5.82 7.61
CA GLY A 10 -6.90 7.02 7.77
C GLY A 10 -6.21 8.37 7.91
N VAL A 11 -4.92 8.47 7.58
CA VAL A 11 -4.21 9.76 7.50
C VAL A 11 -4.45 10.49 6.16
N GLY A 12 -5.45 10.07 5.38
CA GLY A 12 -5.76 10.67 4.08
C GLY A 12 -4.91 10.18 2.90
N LYS A 13 -4.12 9.10 3.04
CA LYS A 13 -3.30 8.54 1.94
C LYS A 13 -4.11 8.26 0.69
N THR A 14 -5.25 7.59 0.82
CA THR A 14 -6.10 7.26 -0.33
C THR A 14 -6.53 8.51 -1.08
N THR A 15 -6.97 9.54 -0.35
CA THR A 15 -7.33 10.84 -0.95
C THR A 15 -6.13 11.47 -1.65
N LEU A 16 -4.97 11.53 -1.00
CA LEU A 16 -3.75 12.08 -1.58
C LEU A 16 -3.30 11.31 -2.83
N ALA A 17 -3.43 9.98 -2.85
CA ALA A 17 -3.08 9.15 -4.00
C ALA A 17 -3.97 9.46 -5.21
N TYR A 18 -5.28 9.62 -4.98
CA TYR A 18 -6.22 10.06 -6.01
C TYR A 18 -5.91 11.47 -6.52
N GLU A 19 -5.58 12.40 -5.62
CA GLU A 19 -5.21 13.78 -6.00
C GLU A 19 -3.93 13.82 -6.84
N ILE A 20 -2.87 13.13 -6.43
CA ILE A 20 -1.61 13.03 -7.19
C ILE A 20 -1.89 12.43 -8.57
N CYS A 21 -2.65 11.34 -8.64
CA CYS A 21 -3.01 10.71 -9.92
C CYS A 21 -3.83 11.67 -10.81
N SER A 22 -4.79 12.41 -10.23
CA SER A 22 -5.57 13.42 -10.95
C SER A 22 -4.70 14.54 -11.50
N LEU A 23 -3.77 15.05 -10.70
CA LEU A 23 -2.83 16.11 -11.11
C LEU A 23 -1.92 15.65 -12.25
N LEU A 24 -1.37 14.44 -12.16
CA LEU A 24 -0.55 13.85 -13.22
C LEU A 24 -1.34 13.68 -14.52
N LYS A 25 -2.58 13.16 -14.46
CA LYS A 25 -3.45 13.05 -15.64
C LYS A 25 -3.78 14.40 -16.25
N LYS A 26 -4.05 15.43 -15.43
CA LYS A 26 -4.28 16.81 -15.90
C LYS A 26 -3.05 17.43 -16.56
N ALA A 27 -1.87 17.01 -16.16
CA ALA A 27 -0.60 17.37 -16.77
C ALA A 27 -0.19 16.45 -17.95
N ASP A 28 -1.14 15.69 -18.50
CA ASP A 28 -0.96 14.79 -19.66
C ASP A 28 0.04 13.64 -19.45
N HIS A 29 0.26 13.24 -18.19
CA HIS A 29 1.04 12.06 -17.86
C HIS A 29 0.17 10.80 -17.81
N HIS A 30 0.63 9.72 -18.46
CA HIS A 30 -0.01 8.42 -18.34
C HIS A 30 0.35 7.77 -17.00
N VAL A 31 -0.65 7.63 -16.12
CA VAL A 31 -0.47 7.17 -14.74
C VAL A 31 -1.54 6.16 -14.33
N GLU A 32 -1.09 5.12 -13.62
CA GLU A 32 -1.92 4.09 -13.00
C GLU A 32 -1.92 4.22 -11.47
N LEU A 33 -3.03 3.87 -10.85
CA LEU A 33 -3.21 3.90 -9.39
C LEU A 33 -3.38 2.47 -8.87
N VAL A 34 -2.51 2.06 -7.95
CA VAL A 34 -2.66 0.84 -7.15
C VAL A 34 -3.36 1.20 -5.85
N THR A 35 -4.63 0.81 -5.75
CA THR A 35 -5.45 0.99 -4.54
C THR A 35 -5.18 -0.11 -3.51
N GLU A 36 -5.66 0.11 -2.29
CA GLU A 36 -5.51 -0.83 -1.18
C GLU A 36 -6.02 -2.26 -1.51
N VAL A 37 -5.09 -3.21 -1.59
CA VAL A 37 -5.40 -4.59 -1.98
C VAL A 37 -6.08 -5.41 -0.89
N ALA A 38 -5.92 -5.03 0.38
CA ALA A 38 -6.49 -5.74 1.53
C ALA A 38 -8.01 -5.89 1.46
N ARG A 39 -8.70 -4.91 0.85
CA ARG A 39 -10.17 -4.93 0.65
C ARG A 39 -10.64 -6.04 -0.29
N ARG A 40 -9.74 -6.60 -1.10
CA ARG A 40 -10.02 -7.69 -2.06
C ARG A 40 -9.60 -9.06 -1.53
N SER A 41 -9.11 -9.11 -0.28
CA SER A 41 -8.64 -10.35 0.34
C SER A 41 -9.78 -11.38 0.42
N PRO A 42 -9.58 -12.62 -0.03
CA PRO A 42 -10.51 -13.71 0.23
C PRO A 42 -10.41 -14.24 1.68
N PHE A 43 -9.40 -13.80 2.44
CA PHE A 43 -9.17 -14.16 3.83
C PHE A 43 -9.72 -13.10 4.78
N PRO A 44 -10.04 -13.46 6.03
CA PRO A 44 -10.35 -12.49 7.08
C PRO A 44 -9.27 -11.41 7.22
N ILE A 45 -9.71 -10.19 7.49
CA ILE A 45 -8.85 -9.00 7.65
C ILE A 45 -8.87 -8.50 9.10
N ASN A 46 -8.05 -7.50 9.41
CA ASN A 46 -7.95 -6.87 10.74
C ASN A 46 -7.59 -7.85 11.86
N GLU A 47 -8.29 -7.81 13.00
CA GLU A 47 -8.03 -8.67 14.15
C GLU A 47 -8.10 -10.17 13.86
N ALA A 48 -9.00 -10.56 12.95
CA ALA A 48 -9.24 -11.93 12.54
C ALA A 48 -8.26 -12.40 11.45
N THR A 49 -7.32 -11.55 11.02
CA THR A 49 -6.39 -11.89 9.95
C THR A 49 -5.55 -13.12 10.27
N THR A 50 -5.21 -13.89 9.24
CA THR A 50 -4.32 -15.06 9.31
C THR A 50 -2.98 -14.75 8.65
N LEU A 51 -1.96 -15.56 8.92
CA LEU A 51 -0.66 -15.43 8.26
C LEU A 51 -0.83 -15.56 6.73
N GLU A 52 -1.64 -16.51 6.28
CA GLU A 52 -1.98 -16.71 4.87
C GLU A 52 -2.66 -15.46 4.27
N GLY A 53 -3.57 -14.84 5.01
CA GLY A 53 -4.21 -13.59 4.61
C GLY A 53 -3.20 -12.45 4.44
N GLN A 54 -2.28 -12.28 5.40
CA GLN A 54 -1.23 -11.26 5.31
C GLN A 54 -0.25 -11.53 4.16
N LEU A 55 0.12 -12.79 3.94
CA LEU A 55 0.94 -13.20 2.79
C LEU A 55 0.21 -12.92 1.48
N TRP A 56 -1.09 -13.22 1.39
CA TRP A 56 -1.90 -12.91 0.21
C TRP A 56 -1.92 -11.41 -0.06
N ILE A 57 -2.16 -10.57 0.96
CA ILE A 57 -2.18 -9.11 0.83
C ILE A 57 -0.83 -8.61 0.30
N LEU A 58 0.27 -9.10 0.88
CA LEU A 58 1.61 -8.74 0.46
C LEU A 58 1.85 -9.09 -1.01
N HIS A 59 1.52 -10.32 -1.45
CA HIS A 59 1.75 -10.73 -2.85
C HIS A 59 0.76 -10.08 -3.83
N ALA A 60 -0.48 -9.83 -3.42
CA ALA A 60 -1.48 -9.13 -4.24
C ALA A 60 -1.06 -7.69 -4.52
N GLN A 61 -0.37 -7.03 -3.57
CA GLN A 61 0.24 -5.72 -3.79
C GLN A 61 1.28 -5.77 -4.91
N ILE A 62 2.16 -6.77 -4.89
CA ILE A 62 3.22 -6.96 -5.88
C ILE A 62 2.64 -7.19 -7.27
N ALA A 63 1.65 -8.08 -7.37
CA ALA A 63 0.95 -8.34 -8.61
C ALA A 63 0.30 -7.05 -9.17
N ALA A 64 -0.40 -6.28 -8.33
CA ALA A 64 -1.04 -5.04 -8.73
C ALA A 64 -0.03 -3.98 -9.20
N GLU A 65 1.13 -3.88 -8.53
CA GLU A 65 2.20 -2.96 -8.93
C GLU A 65 2.85 -3.33 -10.27
N LEU A 66 3.05 -4.63 -10.54
CA LEU A 66 3.57 -5.11 -11.82
C LEU A 66 2.58 -4.82 -12.95
N GLU A 67 1.30 -5.14 -12.73
CA GLU A 67 0.24 -4.87 -13.69
C GLU A 67 0.11 -3.38 -14.03
N ALA A 68 0.14 -2.52 -13.01
CA ALA A 68 0.11 -1.07 -13.19
C ALA A 68 1.35 -0.57 -13.94
N GLY A 69 2.54 -1.06 -13.59
CA GLY A 69 3.80 -0.69 -14.25
C GLY A 69 3.89 -1.15 -15.69
N ALA A 70 3.21 -2.24 -16.06
CA ALA A 70 3.09 -2.68 -17.45
C ALA A 70 2.13 -1.80 -18.26
N ARG A 71 1.13 -1.20 -17.62
CA ARG A 71 0.14 -0.34 -18.28
C ARG A 71 0.60 1.11 -18.41
N ALA A 72 1.31 1.66 -17.42
CA ALA A 72 1.70 3.06 -17.41
C ALA A 72 3.15 3.29 -16.91
N PRO A 73 3.85 4.30 -17.45
CA PRO A 73 5.20 4.67 -17.01
C PRO A 73 5.22 5.28 -15.60
N HIS A 74 4.09 5.79 -15.12
CA HIS A 74 3.92 6.35 -13.79
C HIS A 74 2.94 5.49 -12.99
N VAL A 75 3.33 5.10 -11.78
CA VAL A 75 2.49 4.32 -10.87
C VAL A 75 2.46 5.00 -9.52
N ILE A 76 1.25 5.23 -9.01
CA ILE A 76 1.00 5.72 -7.66
C ILE A 76 0.41 4.57 -6.85
N CYS A 77 1.00 4.26 -5.70
CA CYS A 77 0.48 3.24 -4.78
C CYS A 77 -0.06 3.91 -3.52
N ASP A 78 -1.31 3.62 -3.17
CA ASP A 78 -1.94 4.06 -1.90
C ASP A 78 -1.28 3.40 -0.66
N ARG A 79 -0.48 2.36 -0.88
CA ARG A 79 0.38 1.69 0.11
C ARG A 79 1.64 1.17 -0.56
N ALA A 80 2.76 1.12 0.16
CA ALA A 80 3.91 0.34 -0.28
C ALA A 80 3.75 -1.15 0.13
N ALA A 81 4.53 -2.02 -0.49
CA ALA A 81 4.72 -3.40 -0.01
C ALA A 81 5.23 -3.43 1.44
N LEU A 82 6.02 -2.43 1.84
CA LEU A 82 6.50 -2.26 3.21
C LEU A 82 5.35 -2.08 4.20
N ASP A 83 4.31 -1.29 3.88
CA ASP A 83 3.15 -1.13 4.78
C ASP A 83 2.49 -2.47 5.05
N ASN A 84 2.25 -3.27 4.00
CA ASN A 84 1.64 -4.59 4.14
C ASN A 84 2.53 -5.54 4.95
N TYR A 85 3.85 -5.48 4.75
CA TYR A 85 4.80 -6.24 5.59
C TYR A 85 4.75 -5.80 7.06
N CYS A 86 4.64 -4.50 7.34
CA CYS A 86 4.49 -4.01 8.71
C CYS A 86 3.22 -4.55 9.39
N TYR A 87 2.09 -4.68 8.69
CA TYR A 87 0.89 -5.34 9.24
C TYR A 87 1.13 -6.82 9.57
N LEU A 88 1.84 -7.52 8.68
CA LEU A 88 2.24 -8.90 8.91
C LEU A 88 3.11 -9.00 10.18
N VAL A 89 4.17 -8.20 10.26
CA VAL A 89 5.09 -8.19 11.41
C VAL A 89 4.39 -7.84 12.71
N ASN A 90 3.46 -6.88 12.69
CA ASN A 90 2.71 -6.47 13.87
C ASN A 90 1.86 -7.61 14.46
N LYS A 91 1.30 -8.49 13.62
CA LYS A 91 0.44 -9.59 14.07
C LYS A 91 1.17 -10.92 14.28
N PHE A 92 2.17 -11.22 13.45
CA PHE A 92 2.81 -12.54 13.37
C PHE A 92 4.33 -12.51 13.59
N GLY A 93 4.90 -11.34 13.85
CA GLY A 93 6.35 -11.17 13.99
C GLY A 93 7.09 -11.17 12.65
N ARG A 94 8.40 -10.89 12.73
CA ARG A 94 9.29 -10.82 11.56
C ARG A 94 9.34 -12.14 10.82
N GLN A 95 9.40 -12.05 9.50
CA GLN A 95 9.53 -13.19 8.59
C GLN A 95 10.87 -13.08 7.84
N PRO A 96 11.97 -13.62 8.38
CA PRO A 96 13.31 -13.41 7.81
C PRO A 96 13.43 -13.83 6.34
N HIS A 97 12.69 -14.86 5.94
CA HIS A 97 12.68 -15.36 4.55
C HIS A 97 12.05 -14.37 3.55
N LEU A 98 11.25 -13.40 4.01
CA LEU A 98 10.68 -12.34 3.16
C LEU A 98 11.52 -11.07 3.14
N GLU A 99 12.41 -10.85 4.11
CA GLU A 99 13.07 -9.55 4.29
C GLU A 99 14.03 -9.21 3.16
N HIS A 100 14.81 -10.17 2.69
CA HIS A 100 15.72 -9.94 1.57
C HIS A 100 14.96 -9.69 0.25
N TRP A 101 13.87 -10.42 0.04
CA TRP A 101 12.98 -10.18 -1.10
C TRP A 101 12.30 -8.81 -1.02
N LEU A 102 11.84 -8.41 0.18
CA LEU A 102 11.23 -7.11 0.40
C LEU A 102 12.23 -6.00 0.16
N GLU A 103 13.45 -6.11 0.70
CA GLU A 103 14.55 -5.17 0.46
C GLU A 103 14.81 -4.98 -1.04
N TRP A 104 14.89 -6.08 -1.80
CA TRP A 104 14.99 -6.02 -3.25
C TRP A 104 13.80 -5.28 -3.88
N TRP A 105 12.57 -5.58 -3.47
CA TRP A 105 11.37 -4.92 -3.99
C TRP A 105 11.35 -3.42 -3.64
N MET A 106 11.84 -3.02 -2.46
CA MET A 106 11.85 -1.62 -2.04
C MET A 106 12.68 -0.74 -2.97
N ASN A 107 13.71 -1.29 -3.62
CA ASN A 107 14.52 -0.58 -4.62
C ASN A 107 13.75 -0.23 -5.90
N THR A 108 12.54 -0.75 -6.09
CA THR A 108 11.70 -0.45 -7.25
C THR A 108 10.85 0.83 -7.06
N TYR A 109 10.73 1.35 -5.84
CA TYR A 109 10.07 2.63 -5.59
C TYR A 109 11.05 3.78 -5.86
N SER A 110 10.62 4.73 -6.69
CA SER A 110 11.34 5.98 -6.94
C SER A 110 11.21 6.96 -5.78
N LEU A 111 10.08 6.92 -5.05
CA LEU A 111 9.80 7.76 -3.90
C LEU A 111 8.84 7.08 -2.93
N LEU A 112 9.15 7.16 -1.63
CA LEU A 112 8.24 6.82 -0.54
C LEU A 112 7.85 8.11 0.17
N VAL A 113 6.55 8.39 0.24
CA VAL A 113 6.02 9.60 0.89
C VAL A 113 5.38 9.19 2.21
N ALA A 114 6.02 9.57 3.32
CA ALA A 114 5.45 9.37 4.65
C ALA A 114 4.36 10.40 4.90
N VAL A 115 3.13 9.92 5.14
CA VAL A 115 1.99 10.78 5.50
C VAL A 115 1.77 10.69 7.01
N PRO A 116 2.07 11.77 7.77
CA PRO A 116 1.92 11.74 9.23
C PRO A 116 0.44 11.69 9.65
N PRO A 117 0.13 11.20 10.86
CA PRO A 117 -1.21 11.30 11.43
C PRO A 117 -1.68 12.76 11.50
N LEU A 118 -2.94 13.00 11.13
CA LEU A 118 -3.58 14.30 11.35
C LEU A 118 -3.79 14.50 12.86
N ALA A 119 -3.51 15.70 13.36
CA ALA A 119 -3.55 16.03 14.79
C ALA A 119 -4.96 15.90 15.41
N ASP A 120 -6.02 15.98 14.58
CA ASP A 120 -7.42 16.03 15.02
C ASP A 120 -8.06 14.64 15.24
N GLY A 121 -7.23 13.60 15.36
CA GLY A 121 -7.69 12.23 15.48
C GLY A 121 -8.09 11.65 14.12
N ILE A 122 -8.10 10.32 14.05
CA ILE A 122 -8.33 9.63 12.80
C ILE A 122 -9.81 9.27 12.70
N PRO A 123 -10.56 9.75 11.68
CA PRO A 123 -11.97 9.44 11.54
C PRO A 123 -12.20 7.92 11.43
N PRO A 124 -13.32 7.40 11.97
CA PRO A 124 -13.68 5.99 11.80
C PRO A 124 -13.84 5.70 10.30
N ASP A 125 -13.03 4.79 9.78
CA ASP A 125 -12.99 4.42 8.35
C ASP A 125 -13.74 3.11 8.04
N GLY A 126 -14.45 2.55 9.02
CA GLY A 126 -15.19 1.30 8.92
C GLY A 126 -14.31 0.07 8.67
N PHE A 127 -12.98 0.25 8.64
CA PHE A 127 -12.01 -0.80 8.38
C PHE A 127 -11.19 -1.13 9.65
N ARG A 128 -11.12 -0.24 10.64
CA ARG A 128 -10.47 -0.54 11.93
C ARG A 128 -11.34 -1.38 12.85
N SER A 129 -10.70 -2.32 13.56
CA SER A 129 -11.18 -2.77 14.87
C SER A 129 -10.97 -1.66 15.90
N GLN A 130 -11.91 -1.52 16.84
CA GLN A 130 -11.74 -0.64 18.01
C GLN A 130 -10.75 -1.23 19.01
#